data_AF-A0A7V5FPS9-F1
#
_entry.id   AF-A0A7V5FPS9-F1
#
_cell.length_a   1.000
_cell.length_b   1.000
_cell.length_c   1.000
_cell.angle_alpha   90.00
_cell.angle_beta   90.00
_cell.angle_gamma   90.00
#
_symmetry.space_group_name_H-M   'P 1'
#
loop_
_entity.id
_entity.type
_entity.pdbx_description
1 polymer ?
#
loop_
_entity_poly.entity_id
_entity_poly.type
_entity_poly.pdbx_seq_one_letter_code
_entity_poly.pdbx_strand_id
1 'polypeptide(L)'
;MAQSLRSATTTQGRRMAGARALWRANGMTDEQFGKPIIAVVNSFTQLVPGHVHLHEIGQQVKKAIEEQGCFAPEFNTIAIDDGIAMGHDGMLYSLPSRELIADSVEYMCNAHKVDAMICITNCDKITPGMLMAAMRLNIPAIVVSGGPMEAGIIGDKSYDLVDAMVMAGDSGVSDEEIAAVERSACPTCGSCSGMFTANSMNCLNEALGLALPGNGTVVATHRNRKDLFMQAAKRIVAMCNAWYQDDDDSVLPRSIATRAAFENAMALDIAMGGSTNTVLHILAIAHEAEVDFTMEDIDRLS
;
A
#
# COMPACT_ATOMS: atom_id res chain seq x y z
N MET A 1 -0.64 -26.48 -16.01
CA MET A 1 -0.67 -26.09 -17.45
C MET A 1 -0.61 -24.57 -17.48
N ALA A 2 0.12 -23.92 -18.40
CA ALA A 2 0.20 -22.46 -18.40
C ALA A 2 -1.22 -21.85 -18.50
N GLN A 3 -1.57 -21.00 -17.54
CA GLN A 3 -2.84 -20.30 -17.50
C GLN A 3 -2.84 -19.14 -18.49
N SER A 4 -4.04 -18.78 -18.98
CA SER A 4 -4.17 -17.61 -19.86
C SER A 4 -4.09 -16.33 -19.03
N LEU A 5 -3.28 -15.37 -19.49
CA LEU A 5 -3.25 -14.01 -18.94
C LEU A 5 -4.66 -13.40 -19.00
N ARG A 6 -5.09 -12.72 -17.93
CA ARG A 6 -6.35 -11.96 -17.90
C ARG A 6 -6.36 -10.92 -19.01
N SER A 7 -5.22 -10.28 -19.23
CA SER A 7 -5.03 -9.23 -20.24
C SER A 7 -5.20 -9.74 -21.67
N ALA A 8 -5.13 -11.05 -21.93
CA ALA A 8 -5.44 -11.64 -23.23
C ALA A 8 -6.85 -11.24 -23.70
N THR A 9 -7.78 -11.03 -22.76
CA THR A 9 -9.15 -10.55 -23.00
C THR A 9 -9.19 -9.23 -23.76
N THR A 10 -8.24 -8.31 -23.51
CA THR A 10 -8.22 -6.98 -24.14
C THR A 10 -7.09 -6.81 -25.15
N THR A 11 -6.15 -7.75 -25.19
CA THR A 11 -4.97 -7.68 -26.07
C THR A 11 -5.01 -8.67 -27.24
N GLN A 12 -5.76 -9.77 -27.17
CA GLN A 12 -5.74 -10.81 -28.20
C GLN A 12 -7.03 -10.90 -29.05
N GLY A 13 -6.90 -11.49 -30.23
CA GLY A 13 -8.03 -11.75 -31.13
C GLY A 13 -8.47 -10.55 -31.98
N ARG A 14 -9.18 -10.85 -33.09
CA ARG A 14 -9.61 -9.85 -34.08
C ARG A 14 -10.58 -8.81 -33.48
N ARG A 15 -11.51 -9.25 -32.62
CA ARG A 15 -12.53 -8.38 -32.01
C ARG A 15 -11.94 -7.32 -31.07
N MET A 16 -10.76 -7.56 -30.52
CA MET A 16 -10.10 -6.63 -29.59
C MET A 16 -9.13 -5.65 -30.28
N ALA A 17 -9.25 -5.46 -31.61
CA ALA A 17 -8.44 -4.49 -32.34
C ALA A 17 -8.62 -3.05 -31.80
N GLY A 18 -9.84 -2.67 -31.40
CA GLY A 18 -10.12 -1.36 -30.79
C GLY A 18 -9.42 -1.18 -29.44
N ALA A 19 -9.47 -2.20 -28.57
CA ALA A 19 -8.77 -2.16 -27.29
C ALA A 19 -7.24 -2.10 -27.48
N ARG A 20 -6.68 -2.87 -28.42
CA ARG A 20 -5.25 -2.76 -28.76
C ARG A 20 -4.86 -1.37 -29.28
N ALA A 21 -5.72 -0.70 -30.04
CA ALA A 21 -5.46 0.65 -30.50
C ALA A 21 -5.35 1.64 -29.32
N LEU A 22 -6.21 1.50 -28.31
CA LEU A 22 -6.14 2.28 -27.07
C LEU A 22 -4.90 1.93 -26.23
N TRP A 23 -4.54 0.65 -26.13
CA TRP A 23 -3.31 0.23 -25.45
C TRP A 23 -2.06 0.84 -26.08
N ARG A 24 -2.01 0.93 -27.41
CA ARG A 24 -0.92 1.62 -28.13
C ARG A 24 -0.91 3.12 -27.86
N ALA A 25 -2.09 3.76 -27.80
CA ALA A 25 -2.19 5.17 -27.44
C ALA A 25 -1.69 5.44 -26.01
N ASN A 26 -1.83 4.47 -25.10
CA ASN A 26 -1.26 4.50 -23.74
C ASN A 26 0.26 4.21 -23.71
N GLY A 27 0.89 3.88 -24.83
CA GLY A 27 2.32 3.65 -24.94
C GLY A 27 2.76 2.17 -24.94
N MET A 28 1.84 1.21 -25.00
CA MET A 28 2.21 -0.21 -25.11
C MET A 28 2.89 -0.49 -26.47
N THR A 29 4.08 -1.09 -26.43
CA THR A 29 4.84 -1.44 -27.64
C THR A 29 4.42 -2.79 -28.24
N ASP A 30 4.89 -3.10 -29.45
CA ASP A 30 4.63 -4.39 -30.10
C ASP A 30 5.21 -5.57 -29.32
N GLU A 31 6.39 -5.38 -28.73
CA GLU A 31 7.09 -6.39 -27.93
C GLU A 31 6.39 -6.71 -26.61
N GLN A 32 5.59 -5.77 -26.10
CA GLN A 32 4.80 -5.93 -24.87
C GLN A 32 3.44 -6.62 -25.10
N PHE A 33 2.92 -6.67 -26.33
CA PHE A 33 1.68 -7.41 -26.59
C PHE A 33 1.88 -8.91 -26.34
N GLY A 34 1.01 -9.49 -25.51
CA GLY A 34 1.12 -10.90 -25.07
C GLY A 34 2.06 -11.11 -23.88
N LYS A 35 2.64 -10.03 -23.34
CA LYS A 35 3.34 -10.01 -22.05
C LYS A 35 2.37 -9.58 -20.94
N PRO A 36 2.71 -9.85 -19.66
CA PRO A 36 1.88 -9.42 -18.54
C PRO A 36 1.66 -7.90 -18.51
N ILE A 37 0.43 -7.50 -18.19
CA ILE A 37 0.09 -6.13 -17.77
C ILE A 37 0.12 -6.09 -16.24
N ILE A 38 1.09 -5.36 -15.68
CA ILE A 38 1.25 -5.23 -14.23
C ILE A 38 0.86 -3.82 -13.80
N ALA A 39 -0.24 -3.68 -13.06
CA ALA A 39 -0.67 -2.38 -12.58
C ALA A 39 0.27 -1.84 -11.50
N VAL A 40 0.73 -0.60 -11.66
CA VAL A 40 1.34 0.17 -10.58
C VAL A 40 0.22 0.96 -9.90
N VAL A 41 -0.29 0.41 -8.81
CA VAL A 41 -1.40 1.00 -8.05
C VAL A 41 -0.80 1.98 -7.04
N ASN A 42 -0.83 3.26 -7.36
CA ASN A 42 -0.22 4.30 -6.54
C ASN A 42 -1.28 5.10 -5.77
N SER A 43 -0.86 5.76 -4.71
CA SER A 43 -1.68 6.63 -3.87
C SER A 43 -1.10 8.03 -3.80
N PHE A 44 -0.33 8.43 -4.81
CA PHE A 44 0.28 9.76 -4.88
C PHE A 44 -0.78 10.86 -4.85
N THR A 45 -0.54 11.84 -3.99
CA THR A 45 -1.23 13.13 -3.97
C THR A 45 -0.36 14.15 -3.28
N GLN A 46 -0.48 15.42 -3.66
CA GLN A 46 0.24 16.52 -3.02
C GLN A 46 -0.45 17.01 -1.73
N LEU A 47 -1.69 16.56 -1.47
CA LEU A 47 -2.43 16.93 -0.26
C LEU A 47 -1.95 16.16 1.00
N VAL A 48 -1.22 15.06 0.82
CA VAL A 48 -0.85 14.15 1.91
C VAL A 48 0.67 14.02 1.94
N PRO A 49 1.38 14.57 2.95
CA PRO A 49 2.85 14.51 3.06
C PRO A 49 3.44 13.10 2.99
N GLY A 50 2.68 12.09 3.45
CA GLY A 50 3.09 10.69 3.34
C GLY A 50 3.11 10.11 1.93
N HIS A 51 2.56 10.84 0.96
CA HIS A 51 2.37 10.35 -0.40
C HIS A 51 3.07 11.22 -1.46
N VAL A 52 3.62 12.38 -1.09
CA VAL A 52 4.20 13.34 -2.06
C VAL A 52 5.36 12.77 -2.86
N HIS A 53 6.23 11.95 -2.25
CA HIS A 53 7.39 11.34 -2.90
C HIS A 53 7.01 10.18 -3.82
N LEU A 54 5.79 9.66 -3.70
CA LEU A 54 5.35 8.47 -4.42
C LEU A 54 5.19 8.71 -5.93
N HIS A 55 5.10 9.97 -6.39
CA HIS A 55 5.05 10.26 -7.82
C HIS A 55 6.29 9.75 -8.56
N GLU A 56 7.47 10.14 -8.09
CA GLU A 56 8.73 9.75 -8.71
C GLU A 56 9.02 8.26 -8.51
N ILE A 57 8.63 7.72 -7.35
CA ILE A 57 8.75 6.29 -7.06
C ILE A 57 7.88 5.47 -8.01
N GLY A 58 6.63 5.89 -8.28
CA GLY A 58 5.74 5.24 -9.23
C GLY A 58 6.37 5.11 -10.61
N GLN A 59 6.99 6.19 -11.11
CA GLN A 59 7.71 6.16 -12.39
C GLN A 59 8.91 5.20 -12.38
N GLN A 60 9.66 5.15 -11.26
CA GLN A 60 10.81 4.25 -11.12
C GLN A 60 10.38 2.78 -11.08
N VAL A 61 9.31 2.47 -10.34
CA VAL A 61 8.72 1.12 -10.26
C VAL A 61 8.21 0.69 -11.62
N LYS A 62 7.45 1.55 -12.30
CA LYS A 62 6.99 1.32 -13.68
C LYS A 62 8.15 0.93 -14.60
N LYS A 63 9.20 1.75 -14.62
CA LYS A 63 10.38 1.50 -15.46
C LYS A 63 11.04 0.16 -15.13
N ALA A 64 11.22 -0.18 -13.85
CA ALA A 64 11.84 -1.44 -13.44
C ALA A 64 11.01 -2.69 -13.84
N ILE A 65 9.69 -2.56 -13.94
CA ILE A 65 8.81 -3.62 -14.46
C ILE A 65 8.92 -3.70 -15.99
N GLU A 66 8.92 -2.57 -16.69
CA GLU A 66 9.05 -2.51 -18.16
C GLU A 66 10.40 -3.02 -18.66
N GLU A 67 11.48 -2.83 -17.89
CA GLU A 67 12.80 -3.42 -18.16
C GLU A 67 12.80 -4.96 -18.17
N GLN A 68 11.77 -5.59 -17.61
CA GLN A 68 11.55 -7.04 -17.65
C GLN A 68 10.59 -7.47 -18.78
N GLY A 69 10.24 -6.54 -19.68
CA GLY A 69 9.41 -6.79 -20.87
C GLY A 69 7.90 -6.78 -20.63
N CYS A 70 7.44 -6.45 -19.43
CA CYS A 70 6.02 -6.29 -19.12
C CYS A 70 5.53 -4.89 -19.53
N PHE A 71 4.21 -4.69 -19.59
CA PHE A 71 3.63 -3.33 -19.66
C PHE A 71 3.16 -2.91 -18.27
N ALA A 72 3.59 -1.75 -17.79
CA ALA A 72 3.34 -1.31 -16.41
C ALA A 72 2.56 0.02 -16.36
N PRO A 73 1.24 0.01 -16.61
CA PRO A 73 0.44 1.21 -16.46
C PRO A 73 0.30 1.58 -14.98
N GLU A 74 0.59 2.84 -14.67
CA GLU A 74 0.34 3.42 -13.35
C GLU A 74 -1.04 4.08 -13.33
N PHE A 75 -1.75 3.92 -12.22
CA PHE A 75 -2.90 4.75 -11.88
C PHE A 75 -2.89 5.08 -10.39
N ASN A 76 -3.60 6.15 -10.03
CA ASN A 76 -3.73 6.59 -8.65
C ASN A 76 -5.11 6.28 -8.09
N THR A 77 -5.15 5.97 -6.79
CA THR A 77 -6.34 6.08 -5.95
C THR A 77 -6.23 7.29 -5.02
N ILE A 78 -7.32 7.64 -4.34
CA ILE A 78 -7.36 8.75 -3.39
C ILE A 78 -6.54 8.43 -2.13
N ALA A 79 -6.14 9.48 -1.41
CA ALA A 79 -5.59 9.37 -0.07
C ALA A 79 -6.13 10.53 0.77
N ILE A 80 -6.42 10.24 2.04
CA ILE A 80 -6.81 11.24 3.04
C ILE A 80 -5.72 11.27 4.11
N ASP A 81 -5.36 12.48 4.54
CA ASP A 81 -4.48 12.69 5.68
C ASP A 81 -5.30 12.78 6.97
N ASP A 82 -5.27 11.72 7.77
CA ASP A 82 -5.98 11.68 9.06
C ASP A 82 -5.46 12.75 10.04
N GLY A 83 -4.19 13.14 9.94
CA GLY A 83 -3.60 14.20 10.78
C GLY A 83 -4.18 15.57 10.46
N ILE A 84 -4.29 15.91 9.18
CA ILE A 84 -4.89 17.18 8.72
C ILE A 84 -6.41 17.19 8.97
N ALA A 85 -7.10 16.07 8.73
CA ALA A 85 -8.54 15.97 8.90
C ALA A 85 -8.99 15.96 10.38
N MET A 86 -8.06 15.85 11.32
CA MET A 86 -8.34 15.74 12.75
C MET A 86 -8.92 17.04 13.31
N GLY A 87 -9.94 16.93 14.16
CA GLY A 87 -10.53 18.08 14.87
C GLY A 87 -11.62 18.84 14.09
N HIS A 88 -12.02 18.38 12.90
CA HIS A 88 -13.15 18.95 12.15
C HIS A 88 -13.95 17.86 11.40
N ASP A 89 -14.98 18.29 10.66
CA ASP A 89 -15.92 17.43 9.92
C ASP A 89 -15.30 16.56 8.81
N GLY A 90 -14.07 16.88 8.39
CA GLY A 90 -13.30 16.10 7.41
C GLY A 90 -12.99 14.68 7.89
N MET A 91 -12.87 14.47 9.21
CA MET A 91 -12.62 13.14 9.79
C MET A 91 -13.73 12.13 9.47
N LEU A 92 -14.96 12.60 9.15
CA LEU A 92 -16.06 11.73 8.72
C LEU A 92 -15.78 10.99 7.40
N TYR A 93 -14.81 11.46 6.62
CA TYR A 93 -14.43 10.87 5.33
C TYR A 93 -13.25 9.90 5.43
N SER A 94 -12.54 9.83 6.58
CA SER A 94 -11.35 8.99 6.75
C SER A 94 -11.64 7.50 6.58
N LEU A 95 -12.36 6.87 7.52
CA LEU A 95 -12.60 5.42 7.46
C LEU A 95 -13.35 4.97 6.20
N PRO A 96 -14.40 5.67 5.71
CA PRO A 96 -15.06 5.32 4.45
C PRO A 96 -14.14 5.35 3.22
N SER A 97 -13.04 6.13 3.25
CA SER A 97 -12.07 6.14 2.15
C SER A 97 -11.41 4.78 1.94
N ARG A 98 -11.31 3.93 2.97
CA ARG A 98 -10.79 2.56 2.85
C ARG A 98 -11.57 1.75 1.80
N GLU A 99 -12.90 1.84 1.85
CA GLU A 99 -13.78 1.13 0.90
C GLU A 99 -13.67 1.72 -0.50
N LEU A 100 -13.67 3.06 -0.62
CA LEU A 100 -13.49 3.73 -1.90
C LEU A 100 -12.14 3.36 -2.56
N ILE A 101 -11.09 3.25 -1.77
CA ILE A 101 -9.78 2.81 -2.23
C ILE A 101 -9.87 1.36 -2.72
N ALA A 102 -10.43 0.44 -1.93
CA ALA A 102 -10.59 -0.95 -2.33
C ALA A 102 -11.36 -1.09 -3.65
N ASP A 103 -12.53 -0.44 -3.75
CA ASP A 103 -13.40 -0.46 -4.92
C ASP A 103 -12.71 0.16 -6.14
N SER A 104 -11.98 1.27 -5.96
CA SER A 104 -11.29 1.95 -7.07
C SER A 104 -10.22 1.06 -7.70
N VAL A 105 -9.45 0.34 -6.87
CA VAL A 105 -8.42 -0.59 -7.34
C VAL A 105 -9.07 -1.78 -8.02
N GLU A 106 -10.08 -2.37 -7.39
CA GLU A 106 -10.84 -3.50 -7.95
C GLU A 106 -11.40 -3.17 -9.33
N TYR A 107 -12.05 -2.00 -9.48
CA TYR A 107 -12.66 -1.58 -10.74
C TYR A 107 -11.61 -1.36 -11.82
N MET A 108 -10.53 -0.65 -11.51
CA MET A 108 -9.45 -0.39 -12.46
C MET A 108 -8.83 -1.70 -12.95
N CYS A 109 -8.51 -2.62 -12.04
CA CYS A 109 -7.90 -3.91 -12.35
C CYS A 109 -8.84 -4.82 -13.15
N ASN A 110 -10.12 -4.90 -12.77
CA ASN A 110 -11.11 -5.77 -13.44
C ASN A 110 -11.55 -5.24 -14.81
N ALA A 111 -11.69 -3.92 -14.98
CA ALA A 111 -12.06 -3.30 -16.25
C ALA A 111 -10.95 -3.44 -17.29
N HIS A 112 -9.70 -3.25 -16.88
CA HIS A 112 -8.55 -3.32 -17.78
C HIS A 112 -7.94 -4.73 -17.90
N LYS A 113 -8.43 -5.68 -17.09
CA LYS A 113 -7.99 -7.09 -17.06
C LYS A 113 -6.48 -7.21 -16.80
N VAL A 114 -5.99 -6.49 -15.79
CA VAL A 114 -4.56 -6.53 -15.41
C VAL A 114 -4.20 -7.91 -14.88
N ASP A 115 -2.96 -8.34 -15.08
CA ASP A 115 -2.53 -9.71 -14.74
C ASP A 115 -2.00 -9.82 -13.32
N ALA A 116 -1.32 -8.77 -12.84
CA ALA A 116 -0.76 -8.64 -11.51
C ALA A 116 -0.75 -7.16 -11.09
N MET A 117 -0.45 -6.88 -9.82
CA MET A 117 -0.34 -5.51 -9.34
C MET A 117 0.70 -5.29 -8.24
N ILE A 118 1.33 -4.12 -8.25
CA ILE A 118 2.12 -3.62 -7.14
C ILE A 118 1.38 -2.45 -6.49
N CYS A 119 1.11 -2.56 -5.19
CA CYS A 119 0.39 -1.58 -4.41
C CYS A 119 1.38 -0.68 -3.66
N ILE A 120 1.44 0.59 -4.04
CA ILE A 120 2.27 1.62 -3.40
C ILE A 120 1.38 2.39 -2.41
N THR A 121 1.54 2.10 -1.12
CA THR A 121 0.72 2.62 -0.02
C THR A 121 1.53 3.53 0.90
N ASN A 122 0.90 4.20 1.88
CA ASN A 122 1.63 4.67 3.06
C ASN A 122 0.72 4.96 4.26
N CYS A 123 -0.18 5.95 4.11
CA CYS A 123 -1.02 6.45 5.20
C CYS A 123 -2.12 5.47 5.62
N ASP A 124 -2.70 5.81 6.77
CA ASP A 124 -3.58 5.02 7.63
C ASP A 124 -4.55 4.07 6.89
N LYS A 125 -5.53 4.61 6.15
CA LYS A 125 -6.59 3.83 5.50
C LYS A 125 -6.21 3.28 4.11
N ILE A 126 -5.09 3.73 3.54
CA ILE A 126 -4.68 3.38 2.18
C ILE A 126 -4.17 1.94 2.14
N THR A 127 -3.28 1.57 3.06
CA THR A 127 -2.72 0.22 3.16
C THR A 127 -3.82 -0.86 3.29
N PRO A 128 -4.77 -0.77 4.24
CA PRO A 128 -5.83 -1.77 4.32
C PRO A 128 -6.79 -1.74 3.12
N GLY A 129 -7.09 -0.58 2.54
CA GLY A 129 -7.93 -0.51 1.34
C GLY A 129 -7.33 -1.23 0.14
N MET A 130 -6.02 -1.05 -0.11
CA MET A 130 -5.33 -1.78 -1.18
C MET A 130 -5.18 -3.27 -0.88
N LEU A 131 -5.00 -3.65 0.39
CA LEU A 131 -4.97 -5.07 0.80
C LEU A 131 -6.33 -5.75 0.59
N MET A 132 -7.43 -5.09 0.94
CA MET A 132 -8.78 -5.58 0.65
C MET A 132 -8.97 -5.81 -0.85
N ALA A 133 -8.56 -4.87 -1.71
CA ALA A 133 -8.61 -5.07 -3.16
C ALA A 133 -7.75 -6.26 -3.64
N ALA A 134 -6.56 -6.44 -3.06
CA ALA A 134 -5.71 -7.60 -3.36
C ALA A 134 -6.38 -8.93 -3.03
N MET A 135 -7.05 -9.00 -1.89
CA MET A 135 -7.81 -10.19 -1.49
C MET A 135 -9.02 -10.44 -2.38
N ARG A 136 -9.79 -9.41 -2.73
CA ARG A 136 -10.95 -9.52 -3.63
C ARG A 136 -10.55 -9.99 -5.04
N LEU A 137 -9.49 -9.39 -5.60
CA LEU A 137 -9.03 -9.71 -6.95
C LEU A 137 -8.34 -11.07 -7.04
N ASN A 138 -7.61 -11.44 -5.98
CA ASN A 138 -6.80 -12.66 -5.87
C ASN A 138 -5.96 -12.96 -7.12
N ILE A 139 -5.34 -11.92 -7.68
CA ILE A 139 -4.27 -12.01 -8.68
C ILE A 139 -2.93 -11.76 -7.99
N PRO A 140 -1.77 -12.15 -8.59
CA PRO A 140 -0.48 -11.86 -8.00
C PRO A 140 -0.37 -10.38 -7.59
N ALA A 141 -0.12 -10.14 -6.31
CA ALA A 141 -0.05 -8.81 -5.74
C ALA A 141 1.09 -8.71 -4.72
N ILE A 142 1.76 -7.57 -4.69
CA ILE A 142 2.74 -7.24 -3.66
C ILE A 142 2.51 -5.81 -3.18
N VAL A 143 2.68 -5.57 -1.90
CA VAL A 143 2.55 -4.24 -1.32
C VAL A 143 3.92 -3.70 -0.92
N VAL A 144 4.11 -2.41 -1.15
CA VAL A 144 5.31 -1.68 -0.72
C VAL A 144 4.91 -0.28 -0.25
N SER A 145 5.27 0.06 0.99
CA SER A 145 4.93 1.34 1.60
C SER A 145 5.93 2.43 1.22
N GLY A 146 5.47 3.68 1.28
CA GLY A 146 6.28 4.90 1.19
C GLY A 146 7.33 5.03 2.29
N GLY A 147 7.07 4.41 3.44
CA GLY A 147 7.90 4.47 4.64
C GLY A 147 7.47 5.59 5.61
N PRO A 148 7.79 5.44 6.91
CA PRO A 148 7.61 6.50 7.90
C PRO A 148 8.47 7.72 7.59
N MET A 149 8.03 8.90 8.01
CA MET A 149 8.88 10.09 8.05
C MET A 149 9.92 10.00 9.18
N GLU A 150 10.96 10.81 9.09
CA GLU A 150 11.90 11.00 10.19
C GLU A 150 11.21 11.75 11.34
N ALA A 151 11.63 11.51 12.58
CA ALA A 151 11.19 12.32 13.71
C ALA A 151 11.78 13.74 13.65
N GLY A 152 11.01 14.74 14.07
CA GLY A 152 11.51 16.10 14.27
C GLY A 152 12.51 16.16 15.41
N ILE A 153 13.55 17.00 15.32
CA ILE A 153 14.55 17.16 16.38
C ILE A 153 14.74 18.64 16.70
N ILE A 154 14.54 19.02 17.96
CA ILE A 154 14.84 20.36 18.49
C ILE A 154 15.73 20.21 19.72
N GLY A 155 17.00 20.59 19.60
CA GLY A 155 18.01 20.30 20.63
C GLY A 155 18.20 18.80 20.79
N ASP A 156 18.04 18.31 22.03
CA ASP A 156 18.16 16.87 22.38
C ASP A 156 16.79 16.15 22.44
N LYS A 157 15.70 16.82 22.04
CA LYS A 157 14.34 16.25 22.08
C LYS A 157 13.85 15.90 20.68
N SER A 158 13.19 14.75 20.59
CA SER A 158 12.45 14.32 19.40
C SER A 158 10.98 14.71 19.50
N TYR A 159 10.38 15.05 18.37
CA TYR A 159 8.97 15.44 18.26
C TYR A 159 8.30 14.72 17.09
N ASP A 160 7.03 14.42 17.25
CA ASP A 160 6.15 13.99 16.17
C ASP A 160 4.84 14.82 16.12
N LEU A 161 3.91 14.41 15.26
CA LEU A 161 2.61 15.06 15.10
C LEU A 161 1.80 15.11 16.41
N VAL A 162 1.86 14.05 17.22
CA VAL A 162 1.10 13.96 18.48
C VAL A 162 1.67 14.94 19.49
N ASP A 163 2.99 15.11 19.56
CA ASP A 163 3.57 16.14 20.43
C ASP A 163 3.03 17.53 20.08
N ALA A 164 2.98 17.89 18.79
CA ALA A 164 2.40 19.16 18.35
C ALA A 164 0.92 19.28 18.76
N MET A 165 0.12 18.22 18.61
CA MET A 165 -1.29 18.21 18.97
C MET A 165 -1.51 18.35 20.49
N VAL A 166 -0.75 17.61 21.30
CA VAL A 166 -0.86 17.64 22.76
C VAL A 166 -0.41 18.99 23.30
N MET A 167 0.71 19.51 22.82
CA MET A 167 1.22 20.82 23.23
C MET A 167 0.27 21.96 22.84
N ALA A 168 -0.36 21.90 21.67
CA ALA A 168 -1.36 22.89 21.25
C ALA A 168 -2.62 22.90 22.14
N GLY A 169 -2.92 21.79 22.81
CA GLY A 169 -4.02 21.69 23.78
C GLY A 169 -3.66 22.16 25.20
N ASP A 170 -2.39 22.37 25.51
CA ASP A 170 -1.92 22.75 26.84
C ASP A 170 -1.74 24.28 26.96
N SER A 171 -2.60 24.90 27.76
CA SER A 171 -2.54 26.34 28.06
C SER A 171 -1.25 26.80 28.76
N GLY A 172 -0.43 25.88 29.25
CA GLY A 172 0.89 26.16 29.83
C GLY A 172 2.01 26.31 28.79
N VAL A 173 1.81 25.89 27.54
CA VAL A 173 2.79 26.00 26.45
C VAL A 173 2.63 27.37 25.77
N SER A 174 3.74 28.08 25.53
CA SER A 174 3.67 29.38 24.87
C SER A 174 3.51 29.25 23.35
N ASP A 175 2.93 30.28 22.71
CA ASP A 175 2.77 30.34 21.25
C ASP A 175 4.13 30.22 20.52
N GLU A 176 5.21 30.76 21.08
CA GLU A 176 6.56 30.62 20.51
C GLU A 176 7.09 29.19 20.58
N GLU A 177 6.83 28.49 21.68
CA GLU A 177 7.25 27.10 21.87
C GLU A 177 6.50 26.17 20.93
N ILE A 178 5.17 26.26 20.87
CA ILE A 178 4.36 25.44 19.95
C ILE A 178 4.72 25.74 18.49
N ALA A 179 4.96 27.00 18.13
CA ALA A 179 5.35 27.34 16.76
C ALA A 179 6.73 26.76 16.38
N ALA A 180 7.65 26.58 17.34
CA ALA A 180 8.93 25.91 17.07
C ALA A 180 8.73 24.41 16.78
N VAL A 181 7.84 23.76 17.53
CA VAL A 181 7.47 22.35 17.34
C VAL A 181 6.72 22.15 16.02
N GLU A 182 5.73 23.00 15.71
CA GLU A 182 4.98 22.97 14.43
C GLU A 182 5.91 22.94 13.22
N ARG A 183 6.94 23.80 13.21
CA ARG A 183 7.89 23.91 12.10
C ARG A 183 8.84 22.73 11.94
N SER A 184 8.92 21.85 12.94
CA SER A 184 9.98 20.83 13.02
C SER A 184 9.46 19.40 13.20
N ALA A 185 8.24 19.20 13.70
CA ALA A 185 7.68 17.90 14.08
C ALA A 185 7.56 16.91 12.90
N CYS A 186 7.31 17.41 11.70
CA CYS A 186 7.16 16.61 10.47
C CYS A 186 8.21 17.04 9.42
N PRO A 187 9.50 16.70 9.60
CA PRO A 187 10.60 17.28 8.83
C PRO A 187 10.73 16.75 7.39
N THR A 188 10.12 15.60 7.09
CA THR A 188 10.30 14.91 5.80
C THR A 188 8.98 14.34 5.29
N CYS A 189 8.94 13.92 4.02
CA CYS A 189 7.87 13.07 3.51
C CYS A 189 7.83 11.72 4.25
N GLY A 190 6.67 11.05 4.23
CA GLY A 190 6.45 9.75 4.87
C GLY A 190 5.19 9.72 5.73
N SER A 191 4.76 8.54 6.14
CA SER A 191 3.68 8.40 7.12
C SER A 191 4.14 8.89 8.49
N CYS A 192 3.22 9.14 9.43
CA CYS A 192 3.57 9.59 10.79
C CYS A 192 4.71 8.75 11.39
N SER A 193 5.62 9.36 12.15
CA SER A 193 6.83 8.68 12.68
C SER A 193 6.55 7.73 13.84
N GLY A 194 5.46 7.91 14.59
CA GLY A 194 5.06 7.02 15.71
C GLY A 194 4.38 5.71 15.28
N MET A 195 4.18 4.79 16.22
CA MET A 195 3.46 3.50 16.01
C MET A 195 1.93 3.68 15.94
N PHE A 196 1.48 4.55 15.05
CA PHE A 196 0.06 4.71 14.72
C PHE A 196 -0.37 3.68 13.68
N THR A 197 -1.61 3.79 13.19
CA THR A 197 -2.17 2.78 12.29
C THR A 197 -1.35 2.60 11.01
N ALA A 198 -0.81 3.68 10.42
CA ALA A 198 -0.02 3.59 9.19
C ALA A 198 1.20 2.66 9.37
N ASN A 199 2.01 2.91 10.41
CA ASN A 199 3.20 2.10 10.68
C ASN A 199 2.85 0.71 11.19
N SER A 200 1.82 0.59 12.03
CA SER A 200 1.30 -0.71 12.48
C SER A 200 0.93 -1.56 11.26
N MET A 201 0.06 -1.07 10.37
CA MET A 201 -0.34 -1.78 9.16
C MET A 201 0.82 -2.06 8.21
N ASN A 202 1.81 -1.18 8.10
CA ASN A 202 3.00 -1.43 7.28
C ASN A 202 3.84 -2.60 7.82
N CYS A 203 3.96 -2.73 9.14
CA CYS A 203 4.59 -3.89 9.80
C CYS A 203 3.72 -5.15 9.66
N LEU A 204 2.40 -5.04 9.85
CA LEU A 204 1.49 -6.19 9.73
C LEU A 204 1.49 -6.78 8.33
N ASN A 205 1.73 -5.96 7.32
CA ASN A 205 1.86 -6.41 5.94
C ASN A 205 3.07 -7.34 5.71
N GLU A 206 4.16 -7.13 6.45
CA GLU A 206 5.29 -8.07 6.46
C GLU A 206 4.89 -9.39 7.11
N ALA A 207 4.18 -9.33 8.25
CA ALA A 207 3.73 -10.52 8.97
C ALA A 207 2.67 -11.34 8.21
N LEU A 208 1.82 -10.66 7.43
CA LEU A 208 0.88 -11.28 6.49
C LEU A 208 1.59 -11.93 5.29
N GLY A 209 2.85 -11.57 5.02
CA GLY A 209 3.64 -12.10 3.91
C GLY A 209 3.43 -11.41 2.56
N LEU A 210 2.69 -10.28 2.54
CA LEU A 210 2.34 -9.55 1.31
C LEU A 210 3.29 -8.37 1.02
N ALA A 211 4.16 -8.04 1.97
CA ALA A 211 5.23 -7.07 1.80
C ALA A 211 6.61 -7.68 2.09
N LEU A 212 7.66 -7.10 1.50
CA LEU A 212 9.04 -7.53 1.73
C LEU A 212 9.54 -7.10 3.12
N PRO A 213 10.49 -7.85 3.72
CA PRO A 213 11.11 -7.47 4.98
C PRO A 213 11.68 -6.05 4.97
N GLY A 214 11.37 -5.25 5.99
CA GLY A 214 11.76 -3.85 6.09
C GLY A 214 10.70 -2.85 5.60
N ASN A 215 9.57 -3.33 5.09
CA ASN A 215 8.46 -2.49 4.63
C ASN A 215 7.89 -1.56 5.72
N GLY A 216 7.75 -2.01 6.95
CA GLY A 216 7.26 -1.24 8.10
C GLY A 216 8.32 -0.42 8.82
N THR A 217 9.61 -0.73 8.63
CA THR A 217 10.68 -0.18 9.49
C THR A 217 11.63 0.80 8.81
N VAL A 218 11.82 0.73 7.49
CA VAL A 218 12.77 1.61 6.78
C VAL A 218 12.14 2.99 6.53
N VAL A 219 12.65 4.07 7.11
CA VAL A 219 12.10 5.43 6.87
C VAL A 219 12.17 5.85 5.40
N ALA A 220 11.26 6.74 4.98
CA ALA A 220 11.04 7.15 3.59
C ALA A 220 12.28 7.74 2.92
N THR A 221 13.09 8.46 3.70
CA THR A 221 14.35 9.13 3.33
C THR A 221 15.53 8.17 3.23
N HIS A 222 15.45 6.99 3.82
CA HIS A 222 16.58 6.08 3.87
C HIS A 222 16.83 5.43 2.50
N ARG A 223 18.09 5.34 2.08
CA ARG A 223 18.46 4.78 0.75
C ARG A 223 17.87 3.39 0.48
N ASN A 224 17.79 2.54 1.51
CA ASN A 224 17.25 1.18 1.38
C ASN A 224 15.76 1.16 1.05
N ARG A 225 15.00 2.26 1.28
CA ARG A 225 13.59 2.34 0.90
C ARG A 225 13.43 2.24 -0.61
N LYS A 226 14.34 2.88 -1.37
CA LYS A 226 14.39 2.73 -2.83
C LYS A 226 14.67 1.29 -3.24
N ASP A 227 15.58 0.60 -2.55
CA ASP A 227 15.89 -0.79 -2.85
C ASP A 227 14.69 -1.71 -2.62
N LEU A 228 13.84 -1.43 -1.62
CA LEU A 228 12.59 -2.17 -1.39
C LEU A 228 11.63 -2.03 -2.58
N PHE A 229 11.43 -0.83 -3.12
CA PHE A 229 10.61 -0.62 -4.31
C PHE A 229 11.12 -1.40 -5.52
N MET A 230 12.44 -1.40 -5.75
CA MET A 230 13.04 -2.10 -6.88
C MET A 230 12.98 -3.63 -6.71
N GLN A 231 13.14 -4.12 -5.48
CA GLN A 231 12.96 -5.53 -5.17
C GLN A 231 11.50 -5.96 -5.35
N ALA A 232 10.53 -5.14 -4.92
CA ALA A 232 9.11 -5.42 -5.10
C ALA A 232 8.73 -5.45 -6.60
N ALA A 233 9.25 -4.52 -7.39
CA ALA A 233 9.06 -4.48 -8.84
C ALA A 233 9.58 -5.74 -9.56
N LYS A 234 10.73 -6.28 -9.14
CA LYS A 234 11.24 -7.57 -9.63
C LYS A 234 10.39 -8.75 -9.14
N ARG A 235 10.01 -8.72 -7.87
CA ARG A 235 9.25 -9.79 -7.23
C ARG A 235 7.86 -9.95 -7.86
N ILE A 236 7.15 -8.86 -8.17
CA ILE A 236 5.81 -8.94 -8.76
C ILE A 236 5.82 -9.57 -10.17
N VAL A 237 6.83 -9.27 -10.99
CA VAL A 237 7.01 -9.93 -12.30
C VAL A 237 7.25 -11.42 -12.11
N ALA A 238 8.10 -11.80 -11.15
CA ALA A 238 8.35 -13.21 -10.83
C ALA A 238 7.09 -13.94 -10.33
N MET A 239 6.31 -13.32 -9.43
CA MET A 239 5.03 -13.87 -8.95
C MET A 239 4.01 -14.00 -10.08
N CYS A 240 3.94 -13.02 -10.99
CA CYS A 240 3.07 -13.09 -12.16
C CYS A 240 3.44 -14.27 -13.06
N ASN A 241 4.73 -14.49 -13.32
CA ASN A 241 5.18 -15.62 -14.12
C ASN A 241 4.92 -16.96 -13.43
N ALA A 242 5.20 -17.07 -12.13
CA ALA A 242 4.92 -18.28 -11.35
C ALA A 242 3.43 -18.69 -11.46
N TRP A 243 2.52 -17.73 -11.32
CA TRP A 243 1.10 -18.01 -11.45
C TRP A 243 0.70 -18.43 -12.87
N TYR A 244 0.98 -17.61 -13.88
CA TYR A 244 0.44 -17.86 -15.23
C TYR A 244 1.26 -18.86 -16.06
N GLN A 245 2.56 -19.00 -15.83
CA GLN A 245 3.42 -19.92 -16.59
C GLN A 245 3.59 -21.26 -15.86
N ASP A 246 3.80 -21.21 -14.54
CA ASP A 246 4.14 -22.38 -13.74
C ASP A 246 2.95 -22.97 -12.98
N ASP A 247 1.77 -22.32 -13.04
CA ASP A 247 0.53 -22.78 -12.36
C ASP A 247 0.69 -22.82 -10.82
N ASP A 248 1.52 -21.91 -10.28
CA ASP A 248 1.84 -21.81 -8.85
C ASP A 248 0.88 -20.84 -8.16
N ASP A 249 -0.16 -21.38 -7.50
CA ASP A 249 -1.13 -20.60 -6.74
C ASP A 249 -0.59 -20.08 -5.41
N SER A 250 0.58 -20.53 -4.95
CA SER A 250 1.16 -20.11 -3.66
C SER A 250 1.56 -18.64 -3.62
N VAL A 251 1.70 -18.00 -4.80
CA VAL A 251 2.02 -16.57 -4.95
C VAL A 251 0.78 -15.67 -4.93
N LEU A 252 -0.43 -16.23 -4.83
CA LEU A 252 -1.66 -15.46 -4.78
C LEU A 252 -1.93 -14.91 -3.38
N PRO A 253 -2.55 -13.71 -3.25
CA PRO A 253 -2.80 -13.08 -1.97
C PRO A 253 -3.52 -13.97 -0.95
N ARG A 254 -4.56 -14.72 -1.37
CA ARG A 254 -5.31 -15.61 -0.48
C ARG A 254 -4.55 -16.88 -0.08
N SER A 255 -3.59 -17.30 -0.90
CA SER A 255 -2.69 -18.42 -0.56
C SER A 255 -1.61 -17.99 0.43
N ILE A 256 -1.20 -16.72 0.38
CA ILE A 256 -0.20 -16.13 1.27
C ILE A 256 -0.83 -15.78 2.63
N ALA A 257 -1.92 -15.02 2.62
CA ALA A 257 -2.61 -14.53 3.81
C ALA A 257 -3.54 -15.59 4.41
N THR A 258 -2.95 -16.68 4.89
CA THR A 258 -3.68 -17.76 5.58
C THR A 258 -4.07 -17.36 7.01
N ARG A 259 -4.92 -18.16 7.67
CA ARG A 259 -5.24 -17.97 9.10
C ARG A 259 -4.00 -17.82 9.98
N ALA A 260 -2.96 -18.63 9.75
CA ALA A 260 -1.70 -18.53 10.48
C ALA A 260 -0.98 -17.20 10.22
N ALA A 261 -1.06 -16.65 9.01
CA ALA A 261 -0.50 -15.33 8.70
C ALA A 261 -1.26 -14.21 9.45
N PHE A 262 -2.58 -14.31 9.56
CA PHE A 262 -3.38 -13.39 10.36
C PHE A 262 -3.08 -13.50 11.87
N GLU A 263 -2.89 -14.72 12.39
CA GLU A 263 -2.44 -14.91 13.78
C GLU A 263 -1.05 -14.30 14.02
N ASN A 264 -0.11 -14.49 13.08
CA ASN A 264 1.22 -13.87 13.15
C ASN A 264 1.14 -12.34 13.12
N ALA A 265 0.30 -11.77 12.25
CA ALA A 265 0.09 -10.33 12.18
C ALA A 265 -0.47 -9.80 13.50
N MET A 266 -1.49 -10.47 14.07
CA MET A 266 -2.07 -10.03 15.34
C MET A 266 -1.09 -10.18 16.51
N ALA A 267 -0.32 -11.27 16.58
CA ALA A 267 0.71 -11.46 17.59
C ALA A 267 1.79 -10.36 17.51
N LEU A 268 2.20 -9.97 16.29
CA LEU A 268 3.13 -8.87 16.07
C LEU A 268 2.53 -7.53 16.51
N ASP A 269 1.26 -7.26 16.17
CA ASP A 269 0.57 -6.04 16.55
C ASP A 269 0.54 -5.86 18.08
N ILE A 270 0.19 -6.91 18.82
CA ILE A 270 0.19 -6.93 20.29
C ILE A 270 1.60 -6.68 20.82
N ALA A 271 2.61 -7.36 20.27
CA ALA A 271 3.99 -7.24 20.73
C ALA A 271 4.57 -5.83 20.51
N MET A 272 4.17 -5.14 19.43
CA MET A 272 4.63 -3.78 19.14
C MET A 272 3.82 -2.70 19.88
N GLY A 273 2.68 -3.05 20.49
CA GLY A 273 1.73 -2.07 21.01
C GLY A 273 1.09 -1.27 19.88
N GLY A 274 0.66 -1.95 18.81
CA GLY A 274 0.07 -1.34 17.62
C GLY A 274 -1.26 -0.61 17.87
N SER A 275 -1.68 0.15 16.88
CA SER A 275 -2.93 0.93 16.91
C SER A 275 -4.15 0.02 17.03
N THR A 276 -5.12 0.35 17.90
CA THR A 276 -6.39 -0.40 17.98
C THR A 276 -7.19 -0.44 16.66
N ASN A 277 -6.93 0.49 15.73
CA ASN A 277 -7.57 0.47 14.40
C ASN A 277 -7.15 -0.76 13.57
N THR A 278 -6.01 -1.39 13.88
CA THR A 278 -5.53 -2.60 13.20
C THR A 278 -6.55 -3.73 13.33
N VAL A 279 -7.27 -3.82 14.46
CA VAL A 279 -8.36 -4.78 14.68
C VAL A 279 -9.42 -4.64 13.59
N LEU A 280 -9.92 -3.42 13.35
CA LEU A 280 -10.92 -3.14 12.31
C LEU A 280 -10.42 -3.48 10.90
N HIS A 281 -9.12 -3.29 10.66
CA HIS A 281 -8.51 -3.46 9.36
C HIS A 281 -8.17 -4.92 9.07
N ILE A 282 -7.58 -5.63 10.02
CA ILE A 282 -7.26 -7.06 9.92
C ILE A 282 -8.51 -7.89 9.74
N LEU A 283 -9.59 -7.61 10.49
CA LEU A 283 -10.86 -8.30 10.31
C LEU A 283 -11.47 -8.07 8.91
N ALA A 284 -11.38 -6.84 8.40
CA ALA A 284 -11.86 -6.54 7.05
C ALA A 284 -11.02 -7.26 5.99
N ILE A 285 -9.69 -7.27 6.12
CA ILE A 285 -8.81 -7.97 5.19
C ILE A 285 -9.04 -9.49 5.26
N ALA A 286 -9.22 -10.06 6.45
CA ALA A 286 -9.53 -11.48 6.64
C ALA A 286 -10.87 -11.87 5.99
N HIS A 287 -11.89 -11.02 6.13
CA HIS A 287 -13.17 -11.21 5.45
C HIS A 287 -13.02 -11.26 3.93
N GLU A 288 -12.29 -10.31 3.33
CA GLU A 288 -12.04 -10.30 1.87
C GLU A 288 -11.14 -11.46 1.42
N ALA A 289 -10.26 -11.94 2.30
CA ALA A 289 -9.41 -13.10 2.09
C ALA A 289 -10.15 -14.43 2.22
N GLU A 290 -11.42 -14.41 2.65
CA GLU A 290 -12.22 -15.60 2.97
C GLU A 290 -11.57 -16.48 4.06
N VAL A 291 -10.89 -15.83 5.01
CA VAL A 291 -10.28 -16.49 6.16
C VAL A 291 -11.19 -16.34 7.37
N ASP A 292 -11.53 -17.46 7.99
CA ASP A 292 -12.19 -17.49 9.30
C ASP A 292 -11.21 -16.99 10.37
N PHE A 293 -11.24 -15.69 10.63
CA PHE A 293 -10.46 -15.01 11.66
C PHE A 293 -11.35 -13.93 12.28
N THR A 294 -11.57 -14.02 13.60
CA THR A 294 -12.63 -13.27 14.29
C THR A 294 -12.07 -12.49 15.47
N MET A 295 -12.93 -11.69 16.11
CA MET A 295 -12.60 -11.03 17.37
C MET A 295 -12.19 -12.02 18.48
N GLU A 296 -12.75 -13.24 18.49
CA GLU A 296 -12.39 -14.27 19.48
C GLU A 296 -10.95 -14.76 19.30
N ASP A 297 -10.44 -14.79 18.05
CA ASP A 297 -9.04 -15.11 17.78
C ASP A 297 -8.09 -14.04 18.32
N ILE A 298 -8.49 -12.77 18.20
CA ILE A 298 -7.72 -11.63 18.71
C ILE A 298 -7.68 -11.65 20.24
N ASP A 299 -8.84 -11.83 20.89
CA ASP A 299 -8.96 -11.92 22.37
C ASP A 299 -8.12 -13.08 22.93
N ARG A 300 -8.09 -14.22 22.24
CA ARG A 300 -7.24 -15.37 22.63
C ARG A 300 -5.75 -15.07 22.57
N LEU A 301 -5.30 -14.16 21.71
CA LEU A 301 -3.88 -13.84 21.50
C LEU A 301 -3.35 -12.74 22.44
N SER A 302 -4.24 -11.90 23.00
CA SER A 302 -3.89 -10.77 23.89
C SER A 302 -3.89 -11.13 25.37
#